data_AF-P38162-F1
#
_entry.id   AF-P38162-F1
#
_cell.length_a   1.000
_cell.length_b   1.000
_cell.length_c   1.000
_cell.angle_alpha   90.00
_cell.angle_beta   90.00
_cell.angle_gamma   90.00
#
_symmetry.space_group_name_H-M   'P 1'
#
loop_
_entity.id
_entity.type
_entity.pdbx_description
1 polymer ?
#
loop_
_entity_poly.entity_id
_entity_poly.type
_entity_poly.pdbx_seq_one_letter_code
_entity_poly.pdbx_strand_id
1 'polypeptide(L)'
;MVDNRRTFTAPQSLLETNLTFPNDEPSLTTITVTRERCVDPSLIDSFLRFLRHGSDDIIRQKLNNYRKGSINGKNKCKEFLKQELYPNWQIRNNIISFCEKEAAEMKNETDQQCGNNKKTTAEPLIDARIDPYAARERAEKQEAQYKDWTKVTEWVANNRKIEQILTSTTEGILRQNCEQNNDYLKEFTQFCKDNS
;
A
#
# COMPACT_ATOMS: atom_id res chain seq x y z
N MET A 1 -23.39 -3.62 6.69
CA MET A 1 -21.97 -3.30 6.41
C MET A 1 -21.95 -2.79 4.99
N VAL A 2 -21.42 -1.59 4.75
CA VAL A 2 -21.24 -1.10 3.38
C VAL A 2 -20.11 -1.94 2.79
N ASP A 3 -20.35 -2.63 1.68
CA ASP A 3 -19.32 -3.40 0.98
C ASP A 3 -18.34 -2.42 0.33
N ASN A 4 -17.42 -1.89 1.14
CA ASN A 4 -16.29 -1.11 0.66
C ASN A 4 -15.35 -2.09 -0.04
N ARG A 5 -15.56 -2.28 -1.34
CA ARG A 5 -14.64 -2.98 -2.22
C ARG A 5 -14.07 -2.00 -3.23
N ARG A 6 -12.76 -2.01 -3.41
CA ARG A 6 -12.09 -1.18 -4.41
C ARG A 6 -11.23 -2.04 -5.30
N THR A 7 -11.44 -1.91 -6.60
CA THR A 7 -10.65 -2.63 -7.60
C THR A 7 -9.54 -1.74 -8.13
N PHE A 8 -8.34 -2.29 -8.15
CA PHE A 8 -7.14 -1.65 -8.68
C PHE A 8 -6.65 -2.46 -9.87
N THR A 9 -6.30 -1.76 -10.95
CA THR A 9 -5.83 -2.36 -12.18
C THR A 9 -4.46 -1.77 -12.50
N ALA A 10 -3.51 -2.66 -12.79
CA ALA A 10 -2.17 -2.30 -13.23
C ALA A 10 -1.86 -3.03 -14.55
N PRO A 11 -1.00 -2.46 -15.41
CA PRO A 11 -0.48 -3.20 -16.54
C PRO A 11 0.39 -4.37 -16.04
N GLN A 12 0.27 -5.54 -16.65
CA GLN A 12 1.26 -6.61 -16.52
C GLN A 12 2.50 -6.18 -17.28
N SER A 13 3.34 -5.36 -16.64
CA SER A 13 4.72 -5.21 -17.12
C SER A 13 5.46 -6.49 -16.74
N LEU A 14 5.38 -7.52 -17.59
CA LEU A 14 6.22 -8.70 -17.48
C LEU A 14 7.71 -8.30 -17.46
N LEU A 15 8.51 -9.13 -16.81
CA LEU A 15 9.97 -9.03 -16.61
C LEU A 15 10.79 -8.77 -17.89
N GLU A 16 10.18 -8.84 -19.07
CA GLU A 16 10.88 -8.88 -20.34
C GLU A 16 10.30 -7.86 -21.31
N THR A 17 10.56 -6.57 -21.07
CA THR A 17 10.26 -5.50 -22.04
C THR A 17 10.96 -5.71 -23.40
N ASN A 18 11.89 -6.67 -23.50
CA ASN A 18 12.57 -7.02 -24.76
C ASN A 18 11.83 -8.08 -25.59
N LEU A 19 10.78 -8.71 -25.07
CA LEU A 19 9.92 -9.61 -25.83
C LEU A 19 8.56 -8.92 -26.05
N THR A 20 8.51 -8.02 -27.00
CA THR A 20 7.23 -7.55 -27.57
C THR A 20 6.85 -8.51 -28.69
N PHE A 21 5.82 -9.34 -28.50
CA PHE A 21 5.23 -10.06 -29.63
C PHE A 21 4.22 -9.16 -30.37
N PRO A 22 4.07 -9.29 -31.71
CA PRO A 22 3.20 -8.42 -32.51
C PRO A 22 1.73 -8.35 -32.08
N ASN A 23 1.28 -9.28 -31.23
CA ASN A 23 -0.10 -9.42 -30.75
C ASN A 23 -0.21 -9.45 -29.21
N ASP A 24 0.80 -8.99 -28.48
CA ASP A 24 0.70 -8.87 -27.02
C ASP A 24 -0.20 -7.68 -26.67
N GLU A 25 -1.49 -7.93 -26.48
CA GLU A 25 -2.31 -7.02 -25.68
C GLU A 25 -1.67 -6.90 -24.29
N PRO A 26 -1.49 -5.68 -23.74
CA PRO A 26 -1.02 -5.52 -22.38
C PRO A 26 -2.01 -6.22 -21.46
N SER A 27 -1.64 -7.41 -21.01
CA SER A 27 -2.44 -8.14 -20.04
C SER A 27 -2.54 -7.26 -18.79
N LEU A 28 -3.73 -7.11 -18.24
CA LEU A 28 -3.93 -6.30 -17.04
C LEU A 28 -3.92 -7.23 -15.83
N THR A 29 -3.26 -6.83 -14.75
CA THR A 29 -3.42 -7.46 -13.44
C THR A 29 -4.37 -6.62 -12.63
N THR A 30 -5.41 -7.26 -12.12
CA THR A 30 -6.44 -6.61 -11.31
C THR A 30 -6.50 -7.27 -9.95
N ILE A 31 -6.61 -6.44 -8.91
CA ILE A 31 -6.90 -6.89 -7.55
C ILE A 31 -8.10 -6.12 -7.02
N THR A 32 -9.06 -6.85 -6.46
CA THR A 32 -10.11 -6.26 -5.63
C THR A 32 -9.66 -6.31 -4.18
N VAL A 33 -9.67 -5.16 -3.51
CA VAL A 33 -9.32 -5.03 -2.09
C VAL A 33 -10.62 -4.81 -1.31
N THR A 34 -10.78 -5.58 -0.25
CA THR A 34 -11.91 -5.51 0.69
C THR A 34 -11.36 -5.45 2.12
N ARG A 35 -12.22 -5.19 3.10
CA ARG A 35 -11.84 -5.20 4.51
C ARG A 35 -11.21 -6.53 4.93
N GLU A 36 -11.78 -7.66 4.53
CA GLU A 36 -11.28 -8.99 4.86
C GLU A 36 -9.87 -9.20 4.30
N ARG A 37 -9.60 -8.70 3.09
CA ARG A 37 -8.26 -8.74 2.49
C ARG A 37 -7.27 -7.80 3.15
N CYS A 38 -7.71 -6.74 3.84
CA CYS A 38 -6.81 -5.95 4.65
C CYS A 38 -6.40 -6.68 5.94
N VAL A 39 -7.31 -7.48 6.52
CA VAL A 39 -7.05 -8.31 7.71
C VAL A 39 -6.16 -9.51 7.40
N ASP A 40 -6.38 -10.16 6.25
CA ASP A 40 -5.49 -11.18 5.68
C ASP A 40 -4.88 -10.67 4.35
N PRO A 41 -3.76 -9.94 4.42
CA PRO A 41 -3.19 -9.23 3.27
C PRO A 41 -2.36 -10.09 2.34
N SER A 42 -2.35 -11.42 2.45
CA SER A 42 -1.52 -12.32 1.64
C SER A 42 -1.60 -12.07 0.11
N LEU A 43 -2.80 -11.86 -0.42
CA LEU A 43 -3.02 -11.53 -1.84
C LEU A 43 -2.60 -10.09 -2.17
N ILE A 44 -2.81 -9.15 -1.24
CA ILE A 44 -2.38 -7.77 -1.39
C ILE A 44 -0.85 -7.70 -1.43
N ASP A 45 -0.17 -8.39 -0.53
CA ASP A 45 1.28 -8.46 -0.47
C ASP A 45 1.87 -9.06 -1.74
N SER A 46 1.25 -10.12 -2.27
CA SER A 46 1.64 -10.72 -3.54
C SER A 46 1.50 -9.72 -4.70
N PHE A 47 0.42 -8.95 -4.73
CA PHE A 47 0.19 -7.91 -5.73
C PHE A 47 1.13 -6.72 -5.58
N LEU A 48 1.37 -6.22 -4.36
CA LEU A 48 2.34 -5.15 -4.10
C LEU A 48 3.75 -5.58 -4.48
N ARG A 49 4.14 -6.83 -4.18
CA ARG A 49 5.42 -7.40 -4.61
C ARG A 49 5.52 -7.44 -6.12
N PHE A 50 4.48 -7.87 -6.82
CA PHE A 50 4.42 -7.82 -8.29
C PHE A 50 4.63 -6.40 -8.83
N LEU A 51 3.93 -5.42 -8.26
CA LEU A 51 4.07 -4.02 -8.66
C LEU A 51 5.47 -3.46 -8.45
N ARG A 52 6.07 -3.72 -7.27
CA ARG A 52 7.45 -3.29 -6.93
C ARG A 52 8.47 -3.91 -7.87
N HIS A 53 8.28 -5.18 -8.19
CA HIS A 53 9.16 -5.91 -9.11
C HIS A 53 9.11 -5.36 -10.54
N GLY A 54 7.92 -4.98 -11.00
CA GLY A 54 7.70 -4.38 -12.32
C GLY A 54 8.16 -2.92 -12.45
N SER A 55 8.52 -2.25 -11.34
CA SER A 55 8.93 -0.84 -11.33
C SER A 55 10.29 -0.60 -10.69
N ASP A 56 10.37 -0.69 -9.36
CA ASP A 56 11.49 -0.20 -8.56
C ASP A 56 12.69 -1.16 -8.64
N ASP A 57 12.45 -2.47 -8.61
CA ASP A 57 13.53 -3.48 -8.66
C ASP A 57 14.29 -3.45 -10.00
N ILE A 58 13.55 -3.24 -11.10
CA ILE A 58 14.10 -3.25 -12.47
C ILE A 58 14.30 -1.84 -13.05
N ILE A 59 14.26 -0.80 -12.21
CA ILE A 59 14.24 0.59 -12.67
C ILE A 59 15.44 0.94 -13.56
N ARG A 60 16.64 0.44 -13.26
CA ARG A 60 17.84 0.70 -14.09
C ARG A 60 17.68 0.10 -15.49
N GLN A 61 17.10 -1.09 -15.59
CA GLN A 61 16.82 -1.73 -16.87
C GLN A 61 15.77 -0.96 -17.65
N LYS A 62 14.68 -0.53 -17.00
CA LYS A 62 13.66 0.33 -17.60
C LYS A 62 14.25 1.63 -18.14
N LEU A 63 15.00 2.36 -17.32
CA LEU A 63 15.70 3.58 -17.75
C LEU A 63 16.63 3.34 -18.94
N ASN A 64 17.36 2.22 -18.96
CA ASN A 64 18.22 1.83 -20.08
C ASN A 64 17.43 1.49 -21.36
N ASN A 65 16.26 0.85 -21.25
CA ASN A 65 15.40 0.55 -22.39
C ASN A 65 14.85 1.83 -23.02
N TYR A 66 14.37 2.75 -22.20
CA TYR A 66 13.98 4.09 -22.65
C TYR A 66 15.17 4.79 -23.33
N ARG A 67 16.40 4.67 -22.80
CA ARG A 67 17.63 5.23 -23.42
C ARG A 67 17.94 4.65 -24.80
N LYS A 68 17.71 3.36 -25.08
CA LYS A 68 17.98 2.75 -26.39
C LYS A 68 16.99 3.17 -27.49
N GLY A 69 15.72 3.37 -27.15
CA GLY A 69 14.64 3.52 -28.14
C GLY A 69 14.36 4.91 -28.71
N SER A 70 15.15 5.96 -28.40
CA SER A 70 14.78 7.32 -28.87
C SER A 70 15.96 8.23 -29.24
N ILE A 71 15.72 9.01 -30.29
CA ILE A 71 16.65 9.92 -30.99
C ILE A 71 16.98 11.15 -30.13
N ASN A 72 16.07 11.59 -29.23
CA ASN A 72 16.21 12.79 -28.40
C ASN A 72 16.29 12.42 -26.91
N GLY A 73 17.51 12.24 -26.39
CA GLY A 73 17.78 11.68 -25.07
C GLY A 73 17.24 12.42 -23.83
N LYS A 74 16.74 13.66 -23.95
CA LYS A 74 16.41 14.52 -22.78
C LYS A 74 15.03 14.28 -22.15
N ASN A 75 14.04 13.73 -22.86
CA ASN A 75 12.65 13.65 -22.35
C ASN A 75 12.26 12.27 -21.74
N LYS A 76 13.18 11.30 -21.78
CA LYS A 76 12.88 9.88 -21.49
C LYS A 76 12.53 9.60 -20.04
N CYS A 77 13.26 10.21 -19.11
CA CYS A 77 12.95 10.03 -17.70
C CYS A 77 11.55 10.57 -17.39
N LYS A 78 11.16 11.72 -17.93
CA LYS A 78 9.82 12.28 -17.73
C LYS A 78 8.73 11.37 -18.29
N GLU A 79 8.99 10.74 -19.43
CA GLU A 79 8.06 9.77 -20.03
C GLU A 79 7.90 8.52 -19.15
N PHE A 80 9.01 7.86 -18.78
CA PHE A 80 9.01 6.71 -17.88
C PHE A 80 8.31 7.02 -16.54
N LEU A 81 8.58 8.19 -15.97
CA LEU A 81 8.00 8.62 -14.70
C LEU A 81 6.48 8.76 -14.80
N LYS A 82 5.98 9.43 -15.85
CA LYS A 82 4.54 9.70 -16.00
C LYS A 82 3.74 8.50 -16.50
N GLN A 83 4.33 7.64 -17.31
CA GLN A 83 3.64 6.51 -17.92
C GLN A 83 3.71 5.22 -17.09
N GLU A 84 4.83 4.99 -16.39
CA GLU A 84 5.05 3.73 -15.66
C GLU A 84 5.22 3.93 -14.16
N LEU A 85 6.20 4.73 -13.73
CA LEU A 85 6.61 4.77 -12.32
C LEU A 85 5.56 5.39 -11.40
N TYR A 86 5.13 6.63 -11.68
CA TYR A 86 4.17 7.35 -10.83
C TYR A 86 2.79 6.68 -10.80
N PRO A 87 2.21 6.19 -11.93
CA PRO A 87 0.99 5.40 -11.88
C PRO A 87 1.12 4.15 -10.98
N ASN A 88 2.23 3.42 -11.05
CA ASN A 88 2.48 2.26 -10.21
C ASN A 88 2.54 2.64 -8.73
N TRP A 89 3.33 3.66 -8.37
CA TRP A 89 3.42 4.18 -7.01
C TRP A 89 2.06 4.65 -6.47
N GLN A 90 1.27 5.32 -7.30
CA GLN A 90 -0.07 5.76 -6.93
C GLN A 90 -1.00 4.57 -6.63
N ILE A 91 -0.96 3.50 -7.44
CA ILE A 91 -1.74 2.28 -7.17
C ILE A 91 -1.36 1.67 -5.81
N ARG A 92 -0.06 1.51 -5.54
CA ARG A 92 0.41 0.95 -4.25
C ARG A 92 -0.01 1.82 -3.07
N ASN A 93 0.17 3.14 -3.18
CA ASN A 93 -0.27 4.08 -2.15
C ASN A 93 -1.78 4.05 -1.94
N ASN A 94 -2.58 3.92 -3.00
CA ASN A 94 -4.02 3.87 -2.88
C ASN A 94 -4.50 2.58 -2.21
N ILE A 95 -3.84 1.45 -2.45
CA ILE A 95 -4.11 0.18 -1.75
C ILE A 95 -3.82 0.33 -0.26
N ILE A 96 -2.65 0.86 0.11
CA ILE A 96 -2.26 1.04 1.52
C ILE A 96 -3.23 2.03 2.20
N SER A 97 -3.54 3.15 1.55
CA SER A 97 -4.49 4.15 2.04
C SER A 97 -5.92 3.60 2.17
N PHE A 98 -6.31 2.63 1.33
CA PHE A 98 -7.60 1.96 1.46
C PHE A 98 -7.65 1.16 2.76
N CYS A 99 -6.65 0.30 3.02
CA CYS A 99 -6.60 -0.46 4.26
C CYS A 99 -6.44 0.41 5.51
N GLU A 100 -5.77 1.57 5.40
CA GLU A 100 -5.70 2.56 6.47
C GLU A 100 -7.07 3.14 6.83
N LYS A 101 -7.91 3.44 5.82
CA LYS A 101 -9.29 3.89 6.04
C LYS A 101 -10.15 2.80 6.66
N GLU A 102 -10.07 1.57 6.15
CA GLU A 102 -10.78 0.42 6.72
C GLU A 102 -10.36 0.17 8.18
N ALA A 103 -9.08 0.35 8.52
CA ALA A 103 -8.63 0.29 9.91
C ALA A 103 -9.25 1.38 10.78
N ALA A 104 -9.34 2.61 10.29
CA ALA A 104 -10.01 3.68 11.02
C ALA A 104 -11.51 3.38 11.26
N GLU A 105 -12.19 2.80 10.27
CA GLU A 105 -13.59 2.35 10.40
C GLU A 105 -13.74 1.22 11.42
N MET A 106 -12.90 0.17 11.34
CA MET A 106 -12.89 -0.94 12.31
C MET A 106 -12.69 -0.45 13.74
N LYS A 107 -11.82 0.55 13.95
CA LYS A 107 -11.61 1.16 15.26
C LYS A 107 -12.87 1.83 15.77
N ASN A 108 -13.50 2.67 14.95
CA ASN A 108 -14.72 3.39 15.32
C ASN A 108 -15.88 2.41 15.65
N GLU A 109 -16.03 1.34 14.87
CA GLU A 109 -17.03 0.29 15.11
C GLU A 109 -16.79 -0.42 16.46
N THR A 110 -15.52 -0.79 16.72
CA THR A 110 -15.13 -1.44 17.98
C THR A 110 -15.33 -0.52 19.18
N ASP A 111 -14.94 0.75 19.08
CA ASP A 111 -15.12 1.75 20.13
C ASP A 111 -16.60 1.97 20.47
N GLN A 112 -17.48 1.99 19.47
CA GLN A 112 -18.93 2.09 19.66
C GLN A 112 -19.50 0.85 20.36
N GLN A 113 -19.10 -0.35 19.94
CA GLN A 113 -19.54 -1.60 20.57
C GLN A 113 -19.08 -1.69 22.02
N CYS A 114 -17.81 -1.38 22.31
CA CYS A 114 -17.23 -1.37 23.64
C CYS A 114 -17.86 -0.30 24.55
N GLY A 115 -18.09 0.90 24.02
CA GLY A 115 -18.74 2.00 24.74
C GLY A 115 -20.20 1.68 25.09
N ASN A 116 -20.93 1.03 24.19
CA ASN A 116 -22.31 0.59 24.46
C ASN A 116 -22.35 -0.52 25.52
N ASN A 117 -21.44 -1.49 25.46
CA ASN A 117 -21.37 -2.56 26.46
C ASN A 117 -21.05 -2.04 27.88
N LYS A 118 -20.17 -1.04 28.01
CA LYS A 118 -19.88 -0.41 29.32
C LYS A 118 -21.09 0.28 29.94
N LYS A 119 -22.03 0.78 29.13
CA LYS A 119 -23.27 1.40 29.63
C LYS A 119 -24.29 0.36 30.12
N THR A 120 -24.29 -0.83 29.54
CA THR A 120 -25.25 -1.90 29.87
C THR A 120 -24.76 -2.85 30.96
N THR A 121 -23.45 -3.06 31.09
CA THR A 121 -22.85 -3.94 32.08
C THR A 121 -21.68 -3.24 32.74
N ALA A 122 -21.93 -2.55 33.85
CA ALA A 122 -20.86 -2.13 34.75
C ALA A 122 -20.25 -3.41 35.36
N GLU A 123 -19.21 -3.95 34.73
CA GLU A 123 -18.41 -5.02 35.36
C GLU A 123 -17.91 -4.46 36.70
N PRO A 124 -18.19 -5.12 37.84
CA PRO A 124 -17.75 -4.62 39.13
C PRO A 124 -16.23 -4.51 39.14
N LEU A 125 -15.71 -3.46 39.77
CA LEU A 125 -14.30 -3.36 40.14
C LEU A 125 -14.02 -4.52 41.13
N ILE A 126 -13.60 -5.67 40.60
CA ILE A 126 -13.22 -6.82 41.40
C ILE A 126 -11.85 -6.51 42.02
N ASP A 127 -11.77 -6.54 43.34
CA ASP A 127 -10.52 -6.45 44.10
C ASP A 127 -9.59 -7.61 43.66
N ALA A 128 -8.34 -7.31 43.35
CA ALA A 128 -7.33 -8.31 42.94
C ALA A 128 -7.13 -9.42 44.00
N ARG A 129 -7.54 -9.19 45.26
CA ARG A 129 -7.56 -10.21 46.31
C ARG A 129 -8.64 -11.28 46.11
N ILE A 130 -9.72 -10.94 45.42
CA ILE A 130 -10.85 -11.83 45.11
C ILE A 130 -10.54 -12.63 43.84
N ASP A 131 -9.95 -11.97 42.84
CA ASP A 131 -9.56 -12.60 41.58
C ASP A 131 -8.23 -12.01 41.05
N PRO A 132 -7.10 -12.73 41.23
CA PRO A 132 -5.80 -12.33 40.70
C PRO A 132 -5.71 -12.29 39.17
N TYR A 133 -6.64 -12.93 38.45
CA TYR A 133 -6.64 -13.05 36.99
C TYR A 133 -7.56 -12.04 36.30
N ALA A 134 -8.53 -11.45 37.02
CA ALA A 134 -9.48 -10.48 36.47
C ALA A 134 -8.83 -9.35 35.64
N ALA A 135 -7.67 -8.85 36.06
CA ALA A 135 -6.93 -7.83 35.31
C ALA A 135 -6.39 -8.34 33.97
N ARG A 136 -5.88 -9.58 33.94
CA ARG A 136 -5.36 -10.23 32.74
C ARG A 136 -6.49 -10.58 31.78
N GLU A 137 -7.56 -11.19 32.28
CA GLU A 137 -8.73 -11.53 31.47
C GLU A 137 -9.35 -10.30 30.81
N ARG A 138 -9.40 -9.17 31.53
CA ARG A 138 -9.86 -7.89 30.95
C ARG A 138 -8.95 -7.40 29.84
N ALA A 139 -7.63 -7.52 30.00
CA ALA A 139 -6.66 -7.15 28.97
C ALA A 139 -6.78 -8.06 27.73
N GLU A 140 -6.89 -9.37 27.92
CA GLU A 140 -7.07 -10.35 26.84
C GLU A 140 -8.39 -10.11 26.08
N LYS A 141 -9.47 -9.79 26.80
CA LYS A 141 -10.76 -9.42 26.19
C LYS A 141 -10.66 -8.14 25.36
N GLN A 142 -9.93 -7.13 25.84
CA GLN A 142 -9.67 -5.91 25.07
C GLN A 142 -8.82 -6.20 23.84
N GLU A 143 -7.73 -6.96 23.98
CA GLU A 143 -6.87 -7.33 22.86
C GLU A 143 -7.65 -8.12 21.79
N ALA A 144 -8.52 -9.05 22.20
CA ALA A 144 -9.37 -9.79 21.29
C ALA A 144 -10.34 -8.90 20.50
N GLN A 145 -10.87 -7.83 21.11
CA GLN A 145 -11.77 -6.87 20.45
C GLN A 145 -11.05 -6.04 19.38
N TYR A 146 -9.81 -5.62 19.64
CA TYR A 146 -9.03 -4.80 18.71
C TYR A 146 -8.09 -5.61 17.81
N LYS A 147 -8.14 -6.94 17.85
CA LYS A 147 -7.20 -7.84 17.16
C LYS A 147 -7.05 -7.53 15.67
N ASP A 148 -8.15 -7.41 14.94
CA ASP A 148 -8.10 -7.18 13.49
C ASP A 148 -7.65 -5.75 13.16
N TRP A 149 -8.09 -4.76 13.96
CA TRP A 149 -7.59 -3.39 13.86
C TRP A 149 -6.06 -3.32 14.05
N THR A 150 -5.53 -3.98 15.08
CA THR A 150 -4.09 -4.01 15.36
C THR A 150 -3.33 -4.63 14.19
N LYS A 151 -3.78 -5.78 13.66
CA LYS A 151 -3.17 -6.40 12.48
C LYS A 151 -3.10 -5.47 11.28
N VAL A 152 -4.22 -4.82 10.93
CA VAL A 152 -4.25 -3.95 9.74
C VAL A 152 -3.40 -2.70 9.95
N THR A 153 -3.44 -2.08 11.13
CA THR A 153 -2.61 -0.89 11.41
C THR A 153 -1.12 -1.19 11.40
N GLU A 154 -0.70 -2.33 11.95
CA GLU A 154 0.69 -2.79 11.86
C GLU A 154 1.11 -3.06 10.41
N TRP A 155 0.25 -3.74 9.63
CA TRP A 155 0.50 -3.99 8.21
C TRP A 155 0.62 -2.69 7.41
N VAL A 156 -0.25 -1.71 7.64
CA VAL A 156 -0.19 -0.37 7.02
C VAL A 156 1.10 0.33 7.40
N ALA A 157 1.45 0.38 8.69
CA ALA A 157 2.66 1.05 9.17
C ALA A 157 3.93 0.43 8.56
N ASN A 158 3.98 -0.90 8.46
CA ASN A 158 5.08 -1.62 7.84
C ASN A 158 5.17 -1.33 6.34
N ASN A 159 4.04 -1.36 5.61
CA ASN A 159 4.03 -1.04 4.18
C ASN A 159 4.38 0.42 3.90
N ARG A 160 3.97 1.38 4.73
CA ARG A 160 4.40 2.78 4.62
C ARG A 160 5.92 2.92 4.75
N LYS A 161 6.54 2.20 5.69
CA LYS A 161 8.02 2.17 5.83
C LYS A 161 8.68 1.56 4.60
N ILE A 162 8.15 0.46 4.07
CA ILE A 162 8.66 -0.17 2.85
C ILE A 162 8.58 0.80 1.67
N GLU A 163 7.43 1.45 1.45
CA GLU A 163 7.29 2.44 0.37
C GLU A 163 8.22 3.64 0.55
N GLN A 164 8.44 4.11 1.77
CA GLN A 164 9.41 5.18 2.03
C GLN A 164 10.83 4.78 1.64
N ILE A 165 11.26 3.55 1.99
CA ILE A 165 12.59 3.03 1.62
C ILE A 165 12.71 2.88 0.11
N LEU A 166 11.70 2.30 -0.54
CA LEU A 166 11.69 2.07 -1.98
C LEU A 166 11.74 3.40 -2.75
N THR A 167 10.85 4.33 -2.42
CA THR A 167 10.79 5.64 -3.10
C THR A 167 12.07 6.45 -2.91
N SER A 168 12.67 6.43 -1.71
CA SER A 168 13.98 7.07 -1.46
C SER A 168 15.11 6.42 -2.25
N THR A 169 15.15 5.09 -2.31
CA THR A 169 16.15 4.34 -3.09
C THR A 169 16.01 4.64 -4.58
N THR A 170 14.78 4.59 -5.09
CA THR A 170 14.44 4.91 -6.47
C THR A 170 14.78 6.35 -6.82
N GLU A 171 14.47 7.32 -5.95
CA GLU A 171 14.86 8.72 -6.14
C GLU A 171 16.39 8.87 -6.30
N GLY A 172 17.18 8.16 -5.48
CA GLY A 172 18.63 8.12 -5.61
C GLY A 172 19.08 7.62 -6.99
N ILE A 173 18.44 6.55 -7.51
CA ILE A 173 18.75 6.02 -8.85
C ILE A 173 18.34 7.01 -9.95
N LEU A 174 17.18 7.66 -9.82
CA LEU A 174 16.72 8.66 -10.76
C LEU A 174 17.70 9.84 -10.82
N ARG A 175 18.15 10.38 -9.68
CA ARG A 175 19.15 11.47 -9.66
C ARG A 175 20.48 11.09 -10.31
N GLN A 176 20.88 9.82 -10.24
CA GLN A 176 22.10 9.32 -10.89
C GLN A 176 21.96 9.14 -12.41
N ASN A 177 20.74 8.86 -12.89
CA ASN A 177 20.52 8.45 -14.30
C ASN A 177 19.72 9.47 -15.12
N CYS A 178 19.11 10.45 -14.47
CA CYS A 178 18.24 11.44 -15.05
C CYS A 178 18.73 12.85 -14.67
N GLU A 179 17.86 13.71 -14.13
CA GLU A 179 18.19 15.07 -13.71
C GLU A 179 18.58 15.06 -12.22
N GLN A 180 19.86 15.29 -11.94
CA GLN A 180 20.42 15.20 -10.59
C GLN A 180 19.74 16.14 -9.57
N ASN A 181 19.37 17.35 -10.02
CA ASN A 181 18.81 18.39 -9.16
C ASN A 181 17.28 18.38 -9.10
N ASN A 182 16.64 17.33 -9.62
CA ASN A 182 15.19 17.23 -9.61
C ASN A 182 14.67 16.64 -8.30
N ASP A 183 13.47 17.05 -7.92
CA ASP A 183 12.73 16.55 -6.75
C ASP A 183 11.59 15.64 -7.23
N TYR A 184 11.94 14.38 -7.44
CA TYR A 184 11.02 13.36 -7.97
C TYR A 184 9.89 13.03 -6.99
N LEU A 185 10.12 13.15 -5.68
CA LEU A 185 9.08 12.89 -4.68
C LEU A 185 8.04 14.01 -4.66
N LYS A 186 8.46 15.26 -4.83
CA LYS A 186 7.55 16.40 -5.00
C LYS A 186 6.76 16.30 -6.30
N GLU A 187 7.40 15.91 -7.40
CA GLU A 187 6.69 15.65 -8.66
C GLU A 187 5.65 14.54 -8.51
N PHE A 188 5.99 13.44 -7.83
CA PHE A 188 5.05 12.37 -7.55
C PHE A 188 3.87 12.84 -6.68
N THR A 189 4.14 13.68 -5.68
CA THR A 189 3.08 14.27 -4.84
C THR A 189 2.16 15.15 -5.67
N GLN A 190 2.70 15.91 -6.62
CA GLN A 190 1.89 16.71 -7.55
C GLN A 190 1.09 15.81 -8.50
N PHE A 191 1.72 14.76 -9.04
CA PHE A 191 1.05 13.77 -9.87
C PHE A 191 -0.15 13.13 -9.15
N CYS A 192 0.02 12.76 -7.88
CA CYS A 192 -1.08 12.24 -7.07
C CYS A 192 -2.22 13.25 -6.95
N LYS A 193 -1.93 14.54 -6.74
CA LYS A 193 -2.97 15.58 -6.63
C LYS A 193 -3.72 15.80 -7.94
N ASP A 194 -3.01 15.75 -9.06
CA ASP A 194 -3.59 15.93 -10.40
C ASP A 194 -4.47 14.74 -10.81
N ASN A 195 -4.25 13.56 -10.23
CA ASN A 195 -4.93 12.30 -10.53
C ASN A 195 -5.72 11.70 -9.34
N SER A 196 -6.00 12.49 -8.29
CA SER A 196 -6.81 12.07 -7.13
C SER A 196 -8.30 12.17 -7.38
#